data_AF-A0A2N9ILC7-F1
#
_entry.id   AF-A0A2N9ILC7-F1
#
_cell.length_a   1.000
_cell.length_b   1.000
_cell.length_c   1.000
_cell.angle_alpha   90.00
_cell.angle_beta   90.00
_cell.angle_gamma   90.00
#
_symmetry.space_group_name_H-M   'P 1'
#
loop_
_entity.id
_entity.type
_entity.pdbx_description
1 polymer ?
#
loop_
_entity_poly.entity_id
_entity_poly.type
_entity_poly.pdbx_seq_one_letter_code
_entity_poly.pdbx_strand_id
1 'polypeptide(L)'
;MGLFRSKVVPNPRCDNCDSAAEDSLHALWTCPALCQTWTTTTKVAEFRNKSYNSLYDLINKIASSITDLALELFAVVSWSIWHNRNQARLHPPYECFAQIGLRARAYLQEYLEETKQEKKEKSCQPQVGWRPPELHCYKVNFDGAIFKETNEGGIGMVIHDSLGRVNATLSQKIKSGHSVEMIEALAAKRAISFTLEVGLCDIELEGDAEIIIKAITRHELPHNAYGLVLEDAKALLPLFQHYLVSYTCRSGNTVAHALARQALHIHSLLVWMEEVPPDILHVLSNDSLVSSL
;
A
#
# COMPACT_ATOMS: atom_id res chain seq x y z
N MET A 1 -25.47 -17.25 -16.84
CA MET A 1 -26.53 -17.64 -15.85
C MET A 1 -26.23 -17.21 -14.41
N GLY A 2 -25.05 -16.65 -14.08
CA GLY A 2 -24.69 -16.34 -12.69
C GLY A 2 -25.53 -15.23 -12.04
N LEU A 3 -25.82 -14.13 -12.75
CA LEU A 3 -26.45 -12.96 -12.14
C LEU A 3 -27.93 -13.17 -11.81
N PHE A 4 -28.66 -13.86 -12.69
CA PHE A 4 -30.07 -14.22 -12.44
C PHE A 4 -30.22 -15.20 -11.27
N ARG A 5 -29.35 -16.22 -11.20
CA ARG A 5 -29.34 -17.17 -10.07
C ARG A 5 -29.01 -16.49 -8.74
N SER A 6 -28.17 -15.45 -8.78
CA SER A 6 -27.85 -14.61 -7.62
C SER A 6 -28.90 -13.51 -7.34
N LYS A 7 -30.06 -13.51 -8.02
CA LYS A 7 -31.15 -12.52 -7.90
C LYS A 7 -30.72 -11.07 -8.14
N VAL A 8 -29.64 -10.85 -8.89
CA VAL A 8 -29.13 -9.51 -9.24
C VAL A 8 -29.92 -8.90 -10.39
N VAL A 9 -30.44 -9.74 -11.29
CA VAL A 9 -31.27 -9.32 -12.43
C VAL A 9 -32.63 -10.05 -12.41
N PRO A 10 -33.72 -9.39 -12.82
CA PRO A 10 -35.07 -9.99 -12.84
C PRO A 10 -35.29 -10.92 -14.04
N ASN A 11 -34.50 -10.76 -15.11
CA ASN A 11 -34.54 -11.58 -16.32
C ASN A 11 -33.15 -12.19 -16.55
N PRO A 12 -33.04 -13.47 -16.97
CA PRO A 12 -31.76 -14.03 -17.36
C PRO A 12 -31.10 -13.32 -18.55
N ARG A 13 -31.85 -12.62 -19.41
CA ARG A 13 -31.32 -11.92 -20.58
C ARG A 13 -30.68 -10.57 -20.24
N CYS A 14 -29.65 -10.22 -20.99
CA CYS A 14 -28.97 -8.93 -20.89
C CYS A 14 -29.87 -7.77 -21.33
N ASP A 15 -30.10 -6.81 -20.45
CA ASP A 15 -30.95 -5.62 -20.68
C ASP A 15 -30.47 -4.72 -21.85
N ASN A 16 -29.23 -4.88 -22.33
CA ASN A 16 -28.64 -4.01 -23.35
C ASN A 16 -28.57 -4.61 -24.75
N CYS A 17 -28.46 -5.94 -24.88
CA CYS A 17 -28.36 -6.59 -26.19
C CYS A 17 -29.42 -7.66 -26.43
N ASP A 18 -30.17 -8.07 -25.40
CA ASP A 18 -31.22 -9.10 -25.42
C ASP A 18 -30.82 -10.47 -26.03
N SER A 19 -29.55 -10.66 -26.34
CA SER A 19 -29.06 -11.77 -27.17
C SER A 19 -28.47 -12.94 -26.39
N ALA A 20 -28.12 -12.74 -25.11
CA ALA A 20 -27.51 -13.77 -24.28
C ALA A 20 -27.91 -13.64 -22.82
N ALA A 21 -27.73 -14.74 -22.07
CA ALA A 21 -27.93 -14.73 -20.64
C ALA A 21 -26.84 -13.92 -19.94
N GLU A 22 -27.20 -13.00 -19.06
CA GLU A 22 -26.25 -12.13 -18.38
C GLU A 22 -25.51 -12.88 -17.27
N ASP A 23 -24.19 -13.01 -17.44
CA ASP A 23 -23.24 -13.33 -16.38
C ASP A 23 -22.14 -12.26 -16.33
N SER A 24 -21.22 -12.37 -15.37
CA SER A 24 -20.18 -11.34 -15.19
C SER A 24 -19.27 -11.17 -16.40
N LEU A 25 -19.02 -12.24 -17.17
CA LEU A 25 -18.24 -12.15 -18.41
C LEU A 25 -19.04 -11.40 -19.48
N HIS A 26 -20.33 -11.71 -19.62
CA HIS A 26 -21.19 -11.02 -20.57
C HIS A 26 -21.41 -9.55 -20.22
N ALA A 27 -21.72 -9.27 -18.96
CA ALA A 27 -22.00 -7.94 -18.44
C ALA A 27 -20.82 -6.96 -18.60
N LEU A 28 -19.58 -7.47 -18.49
CA LEU A 28 -18.37 -6.63 -18.49
C LEU A 28 -17.60 -6.68 -19.81
N TRP A 29 -17.70 -7.77 -20.57
CA TRP A 29 -16.83 -8.01 -21.71
C TRP A 29 -17.59 -8.34 -22.99
N THR A 30 -18.27 -9.48 -23.05
CA THR A 30 -18.74 -10.01 -24.35
C THR A 30 -19.99 -9.31 -24.90
N CYS A 31 -20.68 -8.48 -24.11
CA CYS A 31 -21.86 -7.77 -24.60
C CYS A 31 -21.50 -6.87 -25.81
N PRO A 32 -22.23 -6.97 -26.94
CA PRO A 32 -21.99 -6.15 -28.12
C PRO A 32 -22.10 -4.63 -27.87
N ALA A 33 -22.95 -4.23 -26.92
CA ALA A 33 -23.13 -2.83 -26.53
C ALA A 33 -21.84 -2.18 -25.99
N LEU A 34 -20.87 -2.99 -25.54
CA LEU A 34 -19.60 -2.53 -24.99
C LEU A 34 -18.50 -2.39 -26.03
N CYS A 35 -18.77 -2.69 -27.31
CA CYS A 35 -17.73 -2.70 -28.35
C CYS A 35 -16.97 -1.36 -28.41
N GLN A 36 -17.71 -0.24 -28.45
CA GLN A 36 -17.11 1.09 -28.49
C GLN A 36 -16.35 1.43 -27.19
N THR A 37 -16.82 0.97 -26.03
CA THR A 37 -16.15 1.18 -24.73
C THR A 37 -14.75 0.58 -24.69
N TRP A 38 -14.59 -0.61 -25.28
CA TRP A 38 -13.32 -1.32 -25.21
C TRP A 38 -12.37 -0.95 -26.37
N THR A 39 -12.88 -0.38 -27.47
CA THR A 39 -12.03 0.13 -28.57
C THR A 39 -11.16 1.33 -28.16
N THR A 40 -11.55 2.09 -27.15
CA THR A 40 -10.76 3.23 -26.65
C THR A 40 -9.53 2.80 -25.83
N THR A 41 -9.42 1.50 -25.53
CA THR A 41 -8.34 0.90 -24.72
C THR A 41 -7.48 0.00 -25.59
N THR A 42 -6.57 0.59 -26.39
CA THR A 42 -5.89 -0.07 -27.53
C THR A 42 -5.24 -1.42 -27.20
N LYS A 43 -4.49 -1.53 -26.09
CA LYS A 43 -3.85 -2.81 -25.67
C LYS A 43 -4.85 -3.88 -25.22
N VAL A 44 -5.97 -3.47 -24.63
CA VAL A 44 -7.02 -4.37 -24.12
C VAL A 44 -7.96 -4.79 -25.25
N ALA A 45 -8.12 -3.93 -26.27
CA ALA A 45 -8.92 -4.21 -27.45
C ALA A 45 -8.42 -5.44 -28.22
N GLU A 46 -7.12 -5.74 -28.19
CA GLU A 46 -6.53 -6.93 -28.83
C GLU A 46 -7.11 -8.25 -28.29
N PHE A 47 -7.61 -8.24 -27.05
CA PHE A 47 -8.21 -9.40 -26.40
C PHE A 47 -9.67 -9.60 -26.81
N ARG A 48 -10.32 -8.63 -27.49
CA ARG A 48 -11.74 -8.68 -27.88
C ARG A 48 -12.06 -9.72 -28.95
N ASN A 49 -11.08 -10.05 -29.78
CA ASN A 49 -11.25 -11.02 -30.87
C ASN A 49 -11.05 -12.48 -30.43
N LYS A 50 -10.83 -12.72 -29.13
CA LYS A 50 -10.63 -14.04 -28.55
C LYS A 50 -11.84 -14.43 -27.70
N SER A 51 -12.09 -15.73 -27.60
CA SER A 51 -13.10 -16.28 -26.71
C SER A 51 -12.51 -16.63 -25.34
N TYR A 52 -13.32 -16.50 -24.29
CA TYR A 52 -12.95 -16.79 -22.91
C TYR A 52 -14.06 -17.59 -22.25
N ASN A 53 -13.68 -18.56 -21.42
CA ASN A 53 -14.64 -19.44 -20.76
C ASN A 53 -15.23 -18.81 -19.49
N SER A 54 -14.55 -17.82 -18.92
CA SER A 54 -15.00 -17.09 -17.72
C SER A 54 -14.33 -15.72 -17.62
N LEU A 55 -14.87 -14.87 -16.75
CA LEU A 55 -14.24 -13.59 -16.39
C LEU A 55 -12.85 -13.82 -15.78
N TYR A 56 -12.67 -14.88 -15.00
CA TYR A 56 -11.38 -15.25 -14.40
C TYR A 56 -10.33 -15.60 -15.47
N ASP A 57 -10.70 -16.40 -16.49
CA ASP A 57 -9.82 -16.74 -17.61
C ASP A 57 -9.41 -15.49 -18.41
N LEU A 58 -10.34 -14.56 -18.63
CA LEU A 58 -10.06 -13.27 -19.24
C LEU A 58 -9.05 -12.45 -18.43
N ILE A 59 -9.28 -12.28 -17.12
CA ILE A 59 -8.42 -11.50 -16.24
C ILE A 59 -7.00 -12.06 -16.21
N ASN A 60 -6.84 -13.39 -16.08
CA ASN A 60 -5.52 -14.02 -16.06
C ASN A 60 -4.75 -13.80 -17.37
N LYS A 61 -5.42 -13.93 -18.52
CA LYS A 61 -4.78 -13.70 -19.83
C LYS A 61 -4.37 -12.24 -20.01
N ILE A 62 -5.22 -11.30 -19.59
CA ILE A 62 -4.89 -9.87 -19.60
C ILE A 62 -3.70 -9.59 -18.68
N ALA A 63 -3.77 -10.00 -17.41
CA ALA A 63 -2.74 -9.74 -16.41
C ALA A 63 -1.36 -10.32 -16.78
N SER A 64 -1.31 -11.47 -17.46
CA SER A 64 -0.06 -12.09 -17.92
C SER A 64 0.60 -11.41 -19.12
N SER A 65 -0.10 -10.49 -19.81
CA SER A 65 0.30 -10.02 -21.14
C SER A 65 0.45 -8.49 -21.27
N ILE A 66 0.03 -7.70 -20.27
CA ILE A 66 0.05 -6.22 -20.35
C ILE A 66 0.69 -5.57 -19.11
N THR A 67 1.15 -4.33 -19.29
CA THR A 67 1.74 -3.47 -18.25
C THR A 67 0.71 -3.07 -17.17
N ASP A 68 1.17 -2.82 -15.93
CA ASP A 68 0.35 -2.39 -14.78
C ASP A 68 -0.67 -1.28 -15.11
N LEU A 69 -0.26 -0.22 -15.79
CA LEU A 69 -1.16 0.89 -16.17
C LEU A 69 -2.34 0.46 -17.06
N ALA A 70 -2.13 -0.53 -17.93
CA ALA A 70 -3.19 -1.03 -18.80
C ALA A 70 -4.14 -1.97 -18.04
N LEU A 71 -3.63 -2.65 -17.01
CA LEU A 71 -4.43 -3.46 -16.09
C LEU A 71 -5.28 -2.57 -15.16
N GLU A 72 -4.73 -1.46 -14.67
CA GLU A 72 -5.47 -0.43 -13.93
C GLU A 72 -6.61 0.15 -14.77
N LEU A 73 -6.32 0.53 -16.02
CA LEU A 73 -7.35 1.02 -16.93
C LEU A 73 -8.43 -0.04 -17.21
N PHE A 74 -8.06 -1.31 -17.37
CA PHE A 74 -9.03 -2.40 -17.50
C PHE A 74 -9.93 -2.51 -16.26
N ALA A 75 -9.38 -2.39 -15.06
CA ALA A 75 -10.13 -2.43 -13.82
C ALA A 75 -11.11 -1.25 -13.70
N VAL A 76 -10.64 -0.02 -13.97
CA VAL A 76 -11.48 1.20 -13.92
C VAL A 76 -12.63 1.11 -14.94
N VAL A 77 -12.35 0.69 -16.18
CA VAL A 77 -13.40 0.51 -17.20
C VAL A 77 -14.40 -0.57 -16.79
N SER A 78 -13.93 -1.71 -16.27
CA SER A 78 -14.80 -2.80 -15.79
C SER A 78 -15.72 -2.35 -14.67
N TRP A 79 -15.17 -1.63 -13.68
CA TRP A 79 -15.95 -1.04 -12.58
C TRP A 79 -16.98 -0.03 -13.09
N SER A 80 -16.58 0.83 -14.04
CA SER A 80 -17.46 1.86 -14.60
C SER A 80 -18.61 1.26 -15.41
N ILE A 81 -18.35 0.19 -16.16
CA ILE A 81 -19.40 -0.57 -16.86
C ILE A 81 -20.37 -1.19 -15.85
N TRP A 82 -19.85 -1.85 -14.80
CA TRP A 82 -20.69 -2.44 -13.76
C TRP A 82 -21.55 -1.38 -13.06
N HIS A 83 -20.93 -0.25 -12.71
CA HIS A 83 -21.60 0.88 -12.07
C HIS A 83 -22.71 1.46 -12.97
N ASN A 84 -22.44 1.70 -14.25
CA ASN A 84 -23.44 2.20 -15.20
C ASN A 84 -24.62 1.24 -15.35
N ARG A 85 -24.36 -0.07 -15.40
CA ARG A 85 -25.41 -1.10 -15.44
C ARG A 85 -26.26 -1.10 -14.17
N ASN A 86 -25.64 -0.91 -13.00
CA ASN A 86 -26.38 -0.83 -11.74
C ASN A 86 -27.18 0.47 -11.61
N GLN A 87 -26.64 1.61 -12.07
CA GLN A 87 -27.39 2.87 -12.11
C GLN A 87 -28.62 2.76 -13.03
N ALA A 88 -28.46 2.18 -14.23
CA ALA A 88 -29.55 1.95 -15.16
C ALA A 88 -30.72 1.15 -14.54
N ARG A 89 -30.43 0.30 -13.55
CA ARG A 89 -31.42 -0.54 -12.85
C ARG A 89 -32.08 0.16 -11.67
N LEU A 90 -31.33 0.99 -10.93
CA LEU A 90 -31.81 1.62 -9.69
C LEU A 90 -32.43 3.00 -9.93
N HIS A 91 -31.77 3.86 -10.71
CA HIS A 91 -32.17 5.25 -10.95
C HIS A 91 -31.72 5.73 -12.35
N PRO A 92 -32.62 5.80 -13.35
CA PRO A 92 -32.34 6.49 -14.61
C PRO A 92 -32.07 7.97 -14.32
N PRO A 93 -31.10 8.64 -14.99
CA PRO A 93 -30.50 8.29 -16.28
C PRO A 93 -29.17 7.53 -16.18
N TYR A 94 -28.91 6.64 -17.16
CA TYR A 94 -27.62 5.97 -17.33
C TYR A 94 -26.91 6.51 -18.57
N GLU A 95 -25.59 6.31 -18.62
CA GLU A 95 -24.75 6.90 -19.66
C GLU A 95 -24.56 5.99 -20.86
N CYS A 96 -24.26 6.60 -22.01
CA CYS A 96 -23.87 5.88 -23.21
C CYS A 96 -22.53 5.16 -22.99
N PHE A 97 -22.49 3.85 -23.26
CA PHE A 97 -21.30 3.01 -23.12
C PHE A 97 -20.06 3.55 -23.86
N ALA A 98 -20.25 4.25 -24.98
CA ALA A 98 -19.16 4.87 -25.74
C ALA A 98 -18.37 5.91 -24.90
N GLN A 99 -19.01 6.58 -23.96
CA GLN A 99 -18.40 7.61 -23.12
C GLN A 99 -17.64 7.02 -21.92
N ILE A 100 -17.98 5.80 -21.49
CA ILE A 100 -17.39 5.16 -20.32
C ILE A 100 -15.89 4.96 -20.49
N GLY A 101 -15.45 4.49 -21.67
CA GLY A 101 -14.03 4.23 -21.93
C GLY A 101 -13.19 5.51 -21.92
N LEU A 102 -13.73 6.59 -22.49
CA LEU A 102 -13.09 7.92 -22.49
C LEU A 102 -13.01 8.49 -21.08
N ARG A 103 -14.10 8.43 -20.30
CA ARG A 103 -14.13 8.93 -18.93
C ARG A 103 -13.25 8.12 -17.99
N ALA A 104 -13.27 6.80 -18.08
CA ALA A 104 -12.40 5.93 -17.29
C ALA A 104 -10.92 6.27 -17.52
N ARG A 105 -10.54 6.59 -18.76
CA ARG A 105 -9.20 7.05 -19.09
C ARG A 105 -8.89 8.42 -18.49
N ALA A 106 -9.80 9.38 -18.64
CA ALA A 106 -9.64 10.71 -18.05
C ALA A 106 -9.54 10.63 -16.52
N TYR A 107 -10.39 9.83 -15.87
CA TYR A 107 -10.38 9.57 -14.43
C TYR A 107 -9.07 8.93 -13.98
N LEU A 108 -8.56 7.93 -14.71
CA LEU A 108 -7.27 7.33 -14.38
C LEU A 108 -6.12 8.33 -14.59
N GLN A 109 -6.18 9.18 -15.61
CA GLN A 109 -5.19 10.23 -15.84
C GLN A 109 -5.20 11.27 -14.72
N GLU A 110 -6.38 11.77 -14.34
CA GLU A 110 -6.59 12.68 -13.21
C GLU A 110 -6.08 12.03 -11.92
N TYR A 111 -6.48 10.80 -11.63
CA TYR A 111 -5.99 10.05 -10.47
C TYR A 111 -4.46 9.92 -10.50
N LEU A 112 -3.84 9.62 -11.64
CA LEU A 112 -2.39 9.51 -11.74
C LEU A 112 -1.70 10.87 -11.67
N GLU A 113 -2.33 11.96 -12.12
CA GLU A 113 -1.83 13.33 -12.04
C GLU A 113 -1.94 13.88 -10.62
N GLU A 114 -3.04 13.61 -9.92
CA GLU A 114 -3.26 13.88 -8.50
C GLU A 114 -2.35 13.03 -7.63
N THR A 115 -2.22 11.74 -7.91
CA THR A 115 -1.26 10.85 -7.22
C THR A 115 0.18 11.26 -7.54
N LYS A 116 0.47 11.88 -8.70
CA LYS A 116 1.76 12.50 -9.01
C LYS A 116 1.94 13.89 -8.41
N GLN A 117 0.88 14.59 -8.03
CA GLN A 117 0.93 15.82 -7.23
C GLN A 117 1.02 15.52 -5.74
N GLU A 118 0.46 14.40 -5.27
CA GLU A 118 0.69 13.84 -3.93
C GLU A 118 2.06 13.14 -3.85
N LYS A 119 2.56 12.59 -4.97
CA LYS A 119 3.96 12.17 -5.19
C LYS A 119 4.84 13.26 -5.81
N LYS A 120 4.39 14.51 -5.90
CA LYS A 120 5.38 15.56 -5.72
C LYS A 120 5.71 15.35 -4.27
N GLU A 121 6.88 14.76 -4.02
CA GLU A 121 7.56 14.94 -2.75
C GLU A 121 7.19 16.35 -2.32
N LYS A 122 6.32 16.48 -1.30
CA LYS A 122 6.24 17.73 -0.57
C LYS A 122 7.69 18.04 -0.37
N SER A 123 8.18 19.16 -0.87
CA SER A 123 9.56 19.54 -0.62
C SER A 123 9.63 19.60 0.91
N CYS A 124 10.05 18.50 1.53
CA CYS A 124 10.70 18.53 2.80
C CYS A 124 11.76 19.59 2.52
N GLN A 125 11.68 20.73 3.21
CA GLN A 125 12.86 21.57 3.32
C GLN A 125 14.03 20.62 3.53
N PRO A 126 15.18 20.78 2.84
CA PRO A 126 16.27 19.83 2.90
C PRO A 126 16.71 19.70 4.36
N GLN A 127 16.08 18.79 5.09
CA GLN A 127 16.51 18.33 6.38
C GLN A 127 17.52 17.26 6.04
N VAL A 128 18.73 17.78 5.88
CA VAL A 128 20.02 17.13 6.03
C VAL A 128 19.90 15.97 7.02
N GLY A 129 19.89 14.75 6.47
CA GLY A 129 20.15 13.47 7.15
C GLY A 129 19.28 13.09 8.34
N TRP A 130 19.52 11.89 8.82
CA TRP A 130 19.12 11.50 10.17
C TRP A 130 19.72 12.46 11.21
N ARG A 131 18.99 12.74 12.29
CA ARG A 131 19.44 13.62 13.37
C ARG A 131 19.33 12.93 14.73
N PRO A 132 20.32 13.11 15.62
CA PRO A 132 20.25 12.57 16.97
C PRO A 132 19.08 13.14 17.76
N PRO A 133 18.53 12.38 18.72
CA PRO A 133 17.47 12.84 19.62
C PRO A 133 18.00 13.83 20.66
N GLU A 134 17.09 14.37 21.47
CA GLU A 134 17.48 15.15 22.65
C GLU A 134 18.34 14.34 23.64
N LEU A 135 19.14 15.04 24.45
CA LEU A 135 20.00 14.43 25.46
C LEU A 135 19.21 13.52 26.41
N HIS A 136 19.67 12.28 26.60
CA HIS A 136 19.03 11.22 27.41
C HIS A 136 17.76 10.61 26.79
N CYS A 137 17.45 10.90 25.53
CA CYS A 137 16.38 10.26 24.78
C CYS A 137 16.95 9.27 23.75
N TYR A 138 16.14 8.29 23.36
CA TYR A 138 16.47 7.29 22.35
C TYR A 138 15.62 7.47 21.10
N LYS A 139 16.27 7.55 19.94
CA LYS A 139 15.57 7.65 18.66
C LYS A 139 15.29 6.27 18.10
N VAL A 140 14.02 5.99 17.83
CA VAL A 140 13.52 4.72 17.33
C VAL A 140 12.97 4.94 15.94
N ASN A 141 13.72 4.51 14.92
CA ASN A 141 13.28 4.55 13.53
C ASN A 141 12.72 3.18 13.13
N PHE A 142 11.57 3.15 12.43
CA PHE A 142 10.96 1.91 11.94
C PHE A 142 10.54 2.03 10.47
N ASP A 143 10.45 0.89 9.79
CA ASP A 143 10.02 0.81 8.38
C ASP A 143 9.40 -0.57 8.05
N GLY A 144 8.47 -0.56 7.09
CA GLY A 144 7.84 -1.74 6.52
C GLY A 144 8.25 -2.00 5.06
N ALA A 145 8.51 -3.27 4.71
CA ALA A 145 8.78 -3.68 3.33
C ALA A 145 7.83 -4.79 2.87
N ILE A 146 7.35 -4.71 1.62
CA ILE A 146 6.63 -5.79 0.95
C ILE A 146 7.54 -6.49 -0.05
N PHE A 147 7.56 -7.82 -0.02
CA PHE A 147 8.22 -8.68 -1.00
C PHE A 147 7.16 -9.36 -1.86
N LYS A 148 6.86 -8.75 -3.02
CA LYS A 148 5.74 -9.19 -3.89
C LYS A 148 5.96 -10.59 -4.45
N GLU A 149 7.21 -10.94 -4.72
CA GLU A 149 7.61 -12.20 -5.36
C GLU A 149 7.43 -13.40 -4.42
N THR A 150 7.65 -13.20 -3.11
CA THR A 150 7.53 -14.26 -2.11
C THR A 150 6.22 -14.19 -1.32
N ASN A 151 5.43 -13.13 -1.53
CA ASN A 151 4.24 -12.85 -0.73
C ASN A 151 4.59 -12.79 0.78
N GLU A 152 5.71 -12.13 1.08
CA GLU A 152 6.24 -11.93 2.42
C GLU A 152 6.40 -10.43 2.70
N GLY A 153 6.63 -10.10 3.96
CA GLY A 153 6.88 -8.75 4.43
C GLY A 153 8.11 -8.70 5.32
N GLY A 154 8.68 -7.52 5.43
CA GLY A 154 9.79 -7.22 6.30
C GLY A 154 9.45 -6.08 7.24
N ILE A 155 9.87 -6.19 8.48
CA ILE A 155 9.88 -5.12 9.48
C ILE A 155 11.34 -4.82 9.78
N GLY A 156 11.70 -3.54 9.75
CA GLY A 156 13.01 -3.04 10.13
C GLY A 156 12.89 -1.97 11.19
N MET A 157 13.79 -1.96 12.16
CA MET A 157 13.91 -0.86 13.10
C MET A 157 15.34 -0.72 13.65
N VAL A 158 15.69 0.51 14.02
CA VAL A 158 16.94 0.84 14.70
C VAL A 158 16.68 1.78 15.87
N ILE A 159 17.41 1.57 16.95
CA ILE A 159 17.41 2.43 18.13
C ILE A 159 18.79 3.07 18.25
N HIS A 160 18.83 4.40 18.32
CA HIS A 160 20.05 5.17 18.55
C HIS A 160 19.98 5.95 19.86
N ASP A 161 21.13 6.14 20.51
CA ASP A 161 21.26 7.09 21.61
C ASP A 161 21.47 8.54 21.10
N SER A 162 21.54 9.49 22.04
CA SER A 162 21.80 10.91 21.75
C SER A 162 23.19 11.19 21.17
N LEU A 163 24.10 10.21 21.15
CA LEU A 163 25.41 10.31 20.50
C LEU A 163 25.40 9.69 19.09
N GLY A 164 24.24 9.23 18.61
CA GLY A 164 24.10 8.55 17.32
C GLY A 164 24.65 7.13 17.30
N ARG A 165 24.97 6.54 18.45
CA ARG A 165 25.39 5.14 18.53
C ARG A 165 24.17 4.25 18.48
N VAL A 166 24.30 3.13 17.79
CA VAL A 166 23.24 2.11 17.72
C VAL A 166 23.19 1.38 19.05
N ASN A 167 22.01 1.34 19.66
CA ASN A 167 21.73 0.56 20.86
C ASN A 167 21.11 -0.79 20.53
N ALA A 168 20.26 -0.85 19.49
CA ALA A 168 19.70 -2.10 19.01
C ALA A 168 19.22 -1.96 17.56
N THR A 169 19.27 -3.07 16.82
CA THR A 169 18.58 -3.21 15.53
C THR A 169 17.73 -4.46 15.49
N LEU A 170 16.67 -4.42 14.70
CA LEU A 170 15.80 -5.56 14.47
C LEU A 170 15.38 -5.62 13.01
N SER A 171 15.49 -6.83 12.45
CA SER A 171 14.91 -7.23 11.18
C SER A 171 14.00 -8.43 11.40
N GLN A 172 12.76 -8.37 10.93
CA GLN A 172 11.81 -9.45 11.10
C GLN A 172 11.07 -9.74 9.79
N LYS A 173 11.10 -11.00 9.37
CA LYS A 173 10.29 -11.52 8.28
C LYS A 173 8.90 -11.87 8.81
N ILE A 174 7.88 -11.41 8.09
CA ILE A 174 6.48 -11.73 8.34
C ILE A 174 5.85 -12.31 7.07
N LYS A 175 4.78 -13.10 7.22
CA LYS A 175 3.98 -13.50 6.06
C LYS A 175 3.24 -12.27 5.55
N SER A 176 3.17 -12.08 4.23
CA SER A 176 2.41 -10.96 3.66
C SER A 176 1.18 -11.47 2.92
N GLY A 177 0.03 -10.99 3.33
CA GLY A 177 -1.18 -10.87 2.51
C GLY A 177 -1.80 -9.50 2.75
N HIS A 178 -0.93 -8.53 3.06
CA HIS A 178 -1.26 -7.30 3.76
C HIS A 178 -0.93 -6.09 2.89
N SER A 179 -1.68 -4.99 3.08
CA SER A 179 -1.40 -3.73 2.39
C SER A 179 -0.14 -3.07 2.95
N VAL A 180 0.40 -2.07 2.24
CA VAL A 180 1.58 -1.31 2.69
C VAL A 180 1.32 -0.70 4.06
N GLU A 181 0.15 -0.10 4.26
CA GLU A 181 -0.25 0.53 5.52
C GLU A 181 -0.28 -0.47 6.68
N MET A 182 -0.68 -1.72 6.42
CA MET A 182 -0.68 -2.77 7.43
C MET A 182 0.74 -3.17 7.83
N ILE A 183 1.67 -3.29 6.87
CA ILE A 183 3.07 -3.61 7.20
C ILE A 183 3.70 -2.49 8.00
N GLU A 184 3.48 -1.23 7.62
CA GLU A 184 3.98 -0.08 8.37
C GLU A 184 3.37 0.01 9.79
N ALA A 185 2.08 -0.31 9.94
CA ALA A 185 1.45 -0.37 11.26
C ALA A 185 2.03 -1.49 12.13
N LEU A 186 2.31 -2.66 11.55
CA LEU A 186 2.98 -3.76 12.24
C LEU A 186 4.41 -3.39 12.63
N ALA A 187 5.13 -2.68 11.75
CA ALA A 187 6.47 -2.18 12.03
C ALA A 187 6.46 -1.18 13.21
N ALA A 188 5.53 -0.22 13.22
CA ALA A 188 5.34 0.71 14.32
C ALA A 188 5.04 -0.01 15.64
N LYS A 189 4.09 -0.96 15.64
CA LYS A 189 3.74 -1.74 16.82
C LYS A 189 4.93 -2.54 17.34
N ARG A 190 5.69 -3.18 16.44
CA ARG A 190 6.88 -3.95 16.81
C ARG A 190 7.96 -3.04 17.38
N ALA A 191 8.16 -1.86 16.81
CA ALA A 191 9.13 -0.88 17.29
C ALA A 191 8.83 -0.43 18.71
N ILE A 192 7.58 -0.07 18.99
CA ILE A 192 7.11 0.28 20.33
C ILE A 192 7.32 -0.88 21.32
N SER A 193 6.86 -2.08 20.95
CA SER A 193 6.95 -3.26 21.82
C SER A 193 8.41 -3.64 22.12
N PHE A 194 9.26 -3.65 21.10
CA PHE A 194 10.67 -4.01 21.24
C PHE A 194 11.44 -2.97 22.06
N THR A 195 11.12 -1.68 21.92
CA THR A 195 11.76 -0.63 22.73
C THR A 195 11.44 -0.79 24.22
N LEU A 196 10.22 -1.22 24.56
CA LEU A 196 9.86 -1.62 25.93
C LEU A 196 10.59 -2.90 26.38
N GLU A 197 10.73 -3.90 25.50
CA GLU A 197 11.50 -5.14 25.77
C GLU A 197 12.97 -4.85 26.12
N VAL A 198 13.58 -3.84 25.48
CA VAL A 198 14.95 -3.37 25.75
C VAL A 198 15.03 -2.56 27.07
N GLY A 199 13.90 -2.06 27.58
CA GLY A 199 13.84 -1.32 28.84
C GLY A 199 14.12 0.18 28.72
N LEU A 200 13.88 0.77 27.54
CA LEU A 200 14.05 2.21 27.31
C LEU A 200 12.74 2.95 27.60
N CYS A 201 12.84 4.08 28.30
CA CYS A 201 11.69 4.79 28.85
C CYS A 201 11.42 6.15 28.20
N ASP A 202 12.43 6.76 27.57
CA ASP A 202 12.39 8.10 26.99
C ASP A 202 12.74 8.01 25.50
N ILE A 203 11.74 8.17 24.64
CA ILE A 203 11.88 7.80 23.22
C ILE A 203 11.35 8.87 22.24
N GLU A 204 12.00 8.94 21.08
CA GLU A 204 11.54 9.64 19.87
C GLU A 204 11.25 8.58 18.79
N LEU A 205 9.99 8.24 18.58
CA LEU A 205 9.55 7.30 17.56
C LEU A 205 9.36 8.00 16.21
N GLU A 206 10.08 7.55 15.19
CA GLU A 206 10.09 8.10 13.84
C GLU A 206 9.78 7.02 12.78
N GLY A 207 8.99 7.39 11.78
CA GLY A 207 8.74 6.58 10.60
C GLY A 207 8.42 7.44 9.38
N ASP A 208 8.52 6.88 8.18
CA ASP A 208 8.34 7.59 6.91
C ASP A 208 6.92 7.44 6.30
N ALA A 209 6.06 6.69 6.96
CA ALA A 209 4.65 6.58 6.60
C ALA A 209 3.81 7.67 7.30
N GLU A 210 3.63 8.84 6.66
CA GLU A 210 2.88 9.99 7.21
C GLU A 210 1.47 9.59 7.70
N ILE A 211 0.81 8.65 7.00
CA ILE A 211 -0.52 8.14 7.38
C ILE A 211 -0.50 7.39 8.72
N ILE A 212 0.55 6.61 8.98
CA ILE A 212 0.72 5.82 10.20
C ILE A 212 1.07 6.73 11.37
N ILE A 213 2.02 7.65 11.18
CA ILE A 213 2.39 8.66 12.18
C ILE A 213 1.18 9.51 12.60
N LYS A 214 0.39 9.98 11.62
CA LYS A 214 -0.85 10.71 11.91
C LYS A 214 -1.87 9.86 12.65
N ALA A 215 -2.02 8.59 12.29
CA ALA A 215 -2.96 7.70 12.96
C ALA A 215 -2.53 7.40 14.41
N ILE A 216 -1.23 7.29 14.70
CA ILE A 216 -0.69 7.13 16.05
C ILE A 216 -0.85 8.40 16.90
N THR A 217 -0.70 9.58 16.31
CA THR A 217 -0.75 10.85 17.06
C THR A 217 -2.16 11.40 17.29
N ARG A 218 -3.14 11.05 16.45
CA ARG A 218 -4.53 11.51 16.58
C ARG A 218 -5.33 10.68 17.59
N HIS A 219 -6.41 11.23 18.13
CA HIS A 219 -7.33 10.44 18.97
C HIS A 219 -8.18 9.45 18.16
N GLU A 220 -8.64 9.83 16.98
CA GLU A 220 -9.48 8.97 16.14
C GLU A 220 -8.64 8.03 15.28
N LEU A 221 -8.90 6.73 15.40
CA LEU A 221 -8.24 5.70 14.60
C LEU A 221 -9.03 5.40 13.32
N PRO A 222 -8.33 5.07 12.22
CA PRO A 222 -8.98 4.58 11.01
C PRO A 222 -9.81 3.33 11.30
N HIS A 223 -11.04 3.23 10.77
CA HIS A 223 -11.92 2.07 10.97
C HIS A 223 -11.58 0.91 10.01
N ASN A 224 -10.29 0.70 9.73
CA ASN A 224 -9.78 -0.32 8.82
C ASN A 224 -8.86 -1.30 9.57
N ALA A 225 -8.41 -2.36 8.89
CA ALA A 225 -7.68 -3.45 9.52
C ALA A 225 -6.39 -3.00 10.24
N TYR A 226 -5.64 -2.04 9.67
CA TYR A 226 -4.40 -1.55 10.31
C TYR A 226 -4.69 -0.62 11.49
N GLY A 227 -5.89 -0.01 11.55
CA GLY A 227 -6.34 0.77 12.69
C GLY A 227 -6.36 -0.03 14.00
N LEU A 228 -6.76 -1.31 13.96
CA LEU A 228 -6.73 -2.21 15.13
C LEU A 228 -5.30 -2.47 15.61
N VAL A 229 -4.36 -2.66 14.69
CA VAL A 229 -2.93 -2.82 15.02
C VAL A 229 -2.37 -1.56 15.68
N LEU A 230 -2.79 -0.39 15.19
CA LEU A 230 -2.39 0.89 15.77
C LEU A 230 -3.06 1.18 17.11
N GLU A 231 -4.25 0.63 17.37
CA GLU A 231 -4.88 0.69 18.69
C GLU A 231 -4.03 -0.04 19.74
N ASP A 232 -3.58 -1.26 19.41
CA ASP A 232 -2.65 -2.01 20.26
C ASP A 232 -1.33 -1.26 20.46
N ALA A 233 -0.77 -0.67 19.40
CA ALA A 233 0.46 0.10 19.47
C ALA A 233 0.31 1.33 20.40
N LYS A 234 -0.81 2.05 20.28
CA LYS A 234 -1.14 3.19 21.14
C LYS A 234 -1.30 2.80 22.60
N ALA A 235 -1.89 1.65 22.88
CA ALA A 235 -2.07 1.18 24.25
C ALA A 235 -0.73 0.96 24.99
N LEU A 236 0.37 0.77 24.25
CA LEU A 236 1.71 0.61 24.80
C LEU A 236 2.45 1.94 25.02
N LEU A 237 2.11 3.02 24.29
CA LEU A 237 2.80 4.30 24.41
C LEU A 237 2.78 4.91 25.83
N PRO A 238 1.68 4.83 26.60
CA PRO A 238 1.65 5.31 27.99
C PRO A 238 2.60 4.57 28.95
N LEU A 239 3.24 3.48 28.52
CA LEU A 239 4.24 2.76 29.33
C LEU A 239 5.62 3.44 29.30
N PHE A 240 5.86 4.35 28.35
CA PHE A 240 7.04 5.21 28.34
C PHE A 240 6.87 6.38 29.31
N GLN A 241 7.96 6.85 29.91
CA GLN A 241 7.95 8.05 30.75
C GLN A 241 7.74 9.30 29.89
N HIS A 242 8.48 9.38 28.79
CA HIS A 242 8.31 10.41 27.76
C HIS A 242 8.38 9.75 26.39
N TYR A 243 7.47 10.15 25.50
CA TYR A 243 7.51 9.73 24.11
C TYR A 243 7.15 10.89 23.19
N LEU A 244 7.87 10.98 22.07
CA LEU A 244 7.51 11.81 20.93
C LEU A 244 7.27 10.90 19.73
N VAL A 245 6.27 11.21 18.92
CA VAL A 245 6.01 10.50 17.66
C VAL A 245 6.05 11.52 16.52
N SER A 246 6.93 11.32 15.55
CA SER A 246 7.16 12.26 14.46
C SER A 246 7.33 11.54 13.12
N TYR A 247 7.08 12.28 12.05
CA TYR A 247 7.32 11.83 10.68
C TYR A 247 8.72 12.25 10.27
N THR A 248 9.43 11.35 9.59
CA THR A 248 10.70 11.64 8.92
C THR A 248 10.58 11.34 7.43
N CYS A 249 11.29 12.08 6.59
CA CYS A 249 11.31 11.77 5.15
C CYS A 249 12.19 10.51 4.95
N ARG A 250 11.96 9.74 3.88
CA ARG A 250 12.66 8.45 3.65
C ARG A 250 14.19 8.55 3.68
N SER A 251 14.75 9.71 3.32
CA SER A 251 16.19 10.00 3.41
C SER A 251 16.75 10.03 4.83
N GLY A 252 15.91 10.25 5.84
CA GLY A 252 16.26 10.17 7.27
C GLY A 252 15.85 8.84 7.92
N ASN A 253 15.33 7.88 7.14
CA ASN A 253 14.89 6.57 7.61
C ASN A 253 15.66 5.40 6.94
N THR A 254 16.85 5.68 6.40
CA THR A 254 17.53 4.76 5.48
C THR A 254 17.93 3.44 6.14
N VAL A 255 18.38 3.49 7.40
CA VAL A 255 18.79 2.32 8.17
C VAL A 255 17.61 1.40 8.45
N ALA A 256 16.48 1.94 8.94
CA ALA A 256 15.27 1.16 9.19
C ALA A 256 14.75 0.52 7.89
N HIS A 257 14.77 1.27 6.78
CA HIS A 257 14.39 0.75 5.48
C HIS A 257 15.28 -0.41 5.00
N ALA A 258 16.60 -0.29 5.20
CA ALA A 258 17.54 -1.33 4.83
C ALA A 258 17.35 -2.60 5.67
N LEU A 259 17.09 -2.44 6.98
CA LEU A 259 16.75 -3.55 7.88
C LEU A 259 15.43 -4.23 7.51
N ALA A 260 14.42 -3.47 7.09
CA ALA A 260 13.14 -4.02 6.64
C ALA A 260 13.35 -4.86 5.38
N ARG A 261 14.18 -4.42 4.43
CA ARG A 261 14.54 -5.19 3.24
C ARG A 261 15.41 -6.40 3.53
N GLN A 262 16.33 -6.30 4.49
CA GLN A 262 17.16 -7.44 4.91
C GLN A 262 16.32 -8.62 5.39
N ALA A 263 15.11 -8.36 5.91
CA ALA A 263 14.19 -9.40 6.32
C ALA A 263 13.93 -10.45 5.23
N LEU A 264 14.07 -10.11 3.94
CA LEU A 264 13.95 -11.08 2.84
C LEU A 264 14.95 -12.24 2.96
N HIS A 265 16.15 -11.97 3.46
CA HIS A 265 17.28 -12.90 3.50
C HIS A 265 17.41 -13.68 4.81
N ILE A 266 16.58 -13.39 5.82
CA ILE A 266 16.59 -14.08 7.11
C ILE A 266 15.42 -15.07 7.23
N HIS A 267 15.47 -15.95 8.22
CA HIS A 267 14.43 -16.98 8.41
C HIS A 267 13.18 -16.45 9.12
N SER A 268 13.34 -15.65 10.18
CA SER A 268 12.21 -15.12 10.96
C SER A 268 12.53 -13.80 11.64
N LEU A 269 13.46 -13.77 12.59
CA LEU A 269 13.78 -12.59 13.40
C LEU A 269 15.29 -12.55 13.60
N LEU A 270 15.87 -11.35 13.45
CA LEU A 270 17.27 -11.07 13.71
C LEU A 270 17.34 -9.79 14.55
N VAL A 271 18.04 -9.87 15.69
CA VAL A 271 18.23 -8.76 16.61
C VAL A 271 19.72 -8.63 16.90
N TRP A 272 20.23 -7.41 16.86
CA TRP A 272 21.59 -7.08 17.29
C TRP A 272 21.51 -6.02 18.38
N MET A 273 22.29 -6.20 19.44
CA MET A 273 22.44 -5.24 20.53
C MET A 273 23.75 -4.51 20.35
N GLU A 274 23.74 -3.19 20.51
CA GLU A 274 24.91 -2.30 20.39
C GLU A 274 25.63 -2.36 19.02
N GLU A 275 25.04 -3.06 18.04
CA GLU A 275 25.63 -3.37 16.75
C GLU A 275 24.57 -3.35 15.63
N VAL A 276 25.06 -3.36 14.39
CA VAL A 276 24.25 -3.54 13.17
C VAL A 276 24.71 -4.78 12.41
N PRO A 277 23.81 -5.44 11.65
CA PRO A 277 24.22 -6.48 10.72
C PRO A 277 25.31 -5.97 9.75
N PRO A 278 26.35 -6.77 9.44
CA PRO A 278 27.45 -6.32 8.59
C PRO A 278 27.01 -5.74 7.23
N ASP A 279 25.95 -6.30 6.66
CA ASP A 279 25.39 -5.88 5.37
C ASP A 279 24.79 -4.46 5.40
N ILE A 280 24.45 -3.94 6.58
CA ILE A 280 23.80 -2.62 6.79
C ILE A 280 24.82 -1.55 7.26
N LEU A 281 26.05 -1.94 7.62
CA LEU A 281 27.07 -1.02 8.16
C LEU A 281 27.37 0.17 7.23
N HIS A 282 27.34 -0.07 5.91
CA HIS A 282 27.56 0.98 4.91
C HIS A 282 26.43 2.02 4.88
N VAL A 283 25.19 1.61 5.16
CA VAL A 283 24.02 2.51 5.24
C VAL A 283 24.15 3.40 6.46
N LEU A 284 24.47 2.82 7.62
CA LEU A 284 24.69 3.56 8.86
C LEU A 284 25.81 4.61 8.71
N SER A 285 26.93 4.21 8.09
CA SER A 285 28.07 5.11 7.86
C SER A 285 27.69 6.34 7.02
N ASN A 286 26.83 6.16 6.02
CA ASN A 286 26.35 7.26 5.19
C ASN A 286 25.38 8.18 5.96
N ASP A 287 24.55 7.64 6.85
CA ASP A 287 23.62 8.44 7.67
C ASP A 287 24.38 9.28 8.72
N SER A 288 25.40 8.68 9.38
CA SER A 288 26.24 9.39 10.37
C SER A 288 27.03 10.55 9.75
N LEU A 289 27.56 10.39 8.53
CA LEU A 289 28.31 11.44 7.84
C LEU A 289 27.45 12.67 7.51
N VAL A 290 26.17 12.47 7.20
CA VAL A 290 25.24 13.57 6.91
C VAL A 290 24.85 14.32 8.20
N SER A 291 24.83 13.65 9.36
CA SER A 291 24.54 14.28 10.65
C SER A 291 25.67 15.19 11.19
N SER A 292 26.89 15.05 10.66
CA SER A 292 28.08 15.80 11.07
C SER A 292 28.38 17.06 10.24
N LEU A 293 27.50 17.39 9.27
CA LEU A 293 27.58 18.58 8.40
C LEU A 293 26.47 19.58 8.74
#